data_AF-A0A1G9S3N6-F1
#
_entry.id   AF-A0A1G9S3N6-F1
#
_cell.length_a   1.000
_cell.length_b   1.000
_cell.length_c   1.000
_cell.angle_alpha   90.00
_cell.angle_beta   90.00
_cell.angle_gamma   90.00
#
_symmetry.space_group_name_H-M   'P 1'
#
loop_
_entity.id
_entity.type
_entity.pdbx_description
1 polymer ?
#
loop_
_entity_poly.entity_id
_entity_poly.type
_entity_poly.pdbx_seq_one_letter_code
_entity_poly.pdbx_strand_id
1 'polypeptide(L)'
;MAKRVKIGHWLWVVPLFIATGSLCVWLFTLGAKSAETSAILSLLVSILSGTFTALTYFRTVSPPATPEQRRMMSRWARKSLAAGLTAALGLGLGAYYWLAVHKLDVDVIDHLPTREWTRMKANSAISIQIPGKPPERDNLALRFAIANRSTVGDCVVPAKLYIEPIFDRRGPAPADTALAIRPSQELRLDVSDALGHVIIKVTLLEPDLSCTVDLRIIEAILYN
;
A
#
# COMPACT_ATOMS: atom_id res chain seq x y z
N MET A 1 -8.61 -41.19 42.52
CA MET A 1 -9.63 -40.49 41.69
C MET A 1 -8.91 -39.66 40.64
N ALA A 2 -8.92 -40.07 39.37
CA ALA A 2 -8.25 -39.34 38.28
C ALA A 2 -9.15 -38.22 37.75
N LYS A 3 -8.66 -36.97 37.81
CA LYS A 3 -9.32 -35.77 37.26
C LYS A 3 -9.33 -35.91 35.72
N ARG A 4 -10.49 -36.26 35.14
CA ARG A 4 -10.68 -36.20 33.67
C ARG A 4 -10.57 -34.74 33.23
N VAL A 5 -9.41 -34.37 32.69
CA VAL A 5 -9.23 -33.10 31.99
C VAL A 5 -10.18 -33.11 30.80
N LYS A 6 -11.12 -32.17 30.75
CA LYS A 6 -12.07 -32.04 29.63
C LYS A 6 -11.30 -31.58 28.39
N ILE A 7 -10.92 -32.55 27.56
CA ILE A 7 -10.21 -32.38 26.27
C ILE A 7 -10.95 -31.44 25.30
N GLY A 8 -12.25 -31.18 25.52
CA GLY A 8 -13.09 -30.38 24.64
C GLY A 8 -12.68 -28.91 24.44
N HIS A 9 -11.82 -28.30 25.29
CA HIS A 9 -11.35 -26.93 25.04
C HIS A 9 -10.19 -26.86 24.03
N TRP A 10 -9.35 -27.90 23.94
CA TRP A 10 -8.19 -27.90 23.04
C TRP A 10 -8.57 -28.03 21.56
N LEU A 11 -9.73 -28.61 21.27
CA LEU A 11 -10.21 -28.82 19.90
C LEU A 11 -10.47 -27.51 19.13
N TRP A 12 -10.70 -26.40 19.83
CA TRP A 12 -11.01 -25.10 19.21
C TRP A 12 -9.81 -24.13 19.21
N VAL A 13 -8.90 -24.29 20.16
CA VAL A 13 -7.73 -23.41 20.29
C VAL A 13 -6.73 -23.68 19.17
N VAL A 14 -6.47 -24.95 18.86
CA VAL A 14 -5.49 -25.34 17.82
C VAL A 14 -5.84 -24.78 16.42
N PRO A 15 -7.07 -24.95 15.88
CA PRO A 15 -7.39 -24.40 14.57
C PRO A 15 -7.38 -22.86 14.54
N LEU A 16 -7.69 -22.18 15.65
CA LEU A 16 -7.59 -20.73 15.75
C LEU A 16 -6.13 -20.26 15.60
N PHE A 17 -5.19 -20.92 16.29
CA PHE A 17 -3.77 -20.61 16.18
C PHE A 17 -3.22 -20.90 14.78
N ILE A 18 -3.66 -22.00 14.15
CA ILE A 18 -3.26 -22.32 12.77
C ILE A 18 -3.79 -21.27 11.80
N ALA A 19 -5.08 -20.91 11.88
CA ALA A 19 -5.67 -19.89 11.01
C ALA A 19 -4.99 -18.52 11.18
N THR A 20 -4.70 -18.13 12.42
CA THR A 20 -4.01 -16.87 12.72
C THR A 20 -2.56 -16.90 12.21
N GLY A 21 -1.86 -18.03 12.39
CA GLY A 21 -0.50 -18.23 11.89
C GLY A 21 -0.42 -18.19 10.37
N SER A 22 -1.31 -18.91 9.67
CA SER A 22 -1.39 -18.91 8.21
C SER A 22 -1.71 -17.52 7.64
N LEU A 23 -2.59 -16.76 8.30
CA LEU A 23 -2.90 -15.38 7.94
C LEU A 23 -1.68 -14.46 8.09
N CYS A 24 -0.95 -14.57 9.21
CA CYS A 24 0.28 -13.81 9.43
C CYS A 24 1.33 -14.12 8.35
N VAL A 25 1.55 -15.39 8.01
CA VAL A 25 2.49 -15.79 6.95
C VAL A 25 2.07 -15.21 5.60
N TRP A 26 0.79 -15.29 5.24
CA TRP A 26 0.28 -14.71 4.00
C TRP A 26 0.49 -13.19 3.93
N LEU A 27 0.32 -12.48 5.05
CA LEU A 27 0.52 -11.04 5.11
C LEU A 27 2.00 -10.63 5.06
N PHE A 28 2.90 -11.43 5.61
CA PHE A 28 4.34 -11.23 5.41
C PHE A 28 4.76 -11.35 3.95
N THR A 29 4.04 -12.14 3.13
CA THR A 29 4.32 -12.24 1.69
C THR A 29 3.86 -11.01 0.88
N LEU A 30 3.10 -10.07 1.46
CA LEU A 30 2.57 -8.89 0.76
C LEU A 30 3.48 -7.65 0.77
N GLY A 31 4.68 -7.71 1.37
CA GLY A 31 5.72 -6.68 1.19
C GLY A 31 5.47 -5.31 1.87
N ALA A 32 6.17 -4.28 1.40
CA ALA A 32 6.57 -3.05 2.11
C ALA A 32 5.46 -2.12 2.68
N LYS A 33 4.17 -2.42 2.51
CA LYS A 33 3.05 -1.70 3.17
C LYS A 33 2.66 -2.30 4.53
N SER A 34 3.67 -2.70 5.32
CA SER A 34 3.50 -3.43 6.59
C SER A 34 2.76 -2.64 7.67
N ALA A 35 2.82 -1.31 7.65
CA ALA A 35 2.18 -0.47 8.65
C ALA A 35 0.65 -0.48 8.54
N GLU A 36 0.09 -0.22 7.37
CA GLU A 36 -1.37 -0.19 7.16
C GLU A 36 -2.00 -1.59 7.30
N THR A 37 -1.31 -2.61 6.81
CA THR A 37 -1.74 -4.01 6.95
C THR A 37 -1.69 -4.48 8.41
N SER A 38 -0.69 -4.04 9.19
CA SER A 38 -0.63 -4.35 10.62
C SER A 38 -1.78 -3.70 11.42
N ALA A 39 -2.25 -2.52 11.02
CA ALA A 39 -3.37 -1.84 11.68
C ALA A 39 -4.68 -2.64 11.49
N ILE A 40 -4.98 -3.08 10.27
CA ILE A 40 -6.18 -3.89 9.97
C ILE A 40 -6.12 -5.23 10.71
N LEU A 41 -4.95 -5.87 10.77
CA LEU A 41 -4.73 -7.09 11.53
C LEU A 41 -4.95 -6.90 13.04
N SER A 42 -4.38 -5.84 13.60
CA SER A 42 -4.53 -5.53 15.03
C SER A 42 -6.00 -5.31 15.39
N LEU A 43 -6.79 -4.75 14.47
CA LEU A 43 -8.22 -4.56 14.63
C LEU A 43 -8.97 -5.90 14.63
N LEU A 44 -8.68 -6.77 13.67
CA LEU A 44 -9.29 -8.11 13.59
C LEU A 44 -8.97 -8.96 14.83
N VAL A 45 -7.71 -8.97 15.26
CA VAL A 45 -7.28 -9.69 16.46
C VAL A 45 -7.94 -9.10 17.71
N SER A 46 -8.04 -7.76 17.80
CA SER A 46 -8.75 -7.08 18.89
C SER A 46 -10.24 -7.47 18.96
N ILE A 47 -10.93 -7.54 17.82
CA ILE A 47 -12.35 -7.94 17.74
C ILE A 47 -12.52 -9.40 18.17
N LEU A 48 -11.67 -10.31 17.69
CA LEU A 48 -11.72 -11.73 18.04
C LEU A 48 -11.36 -11.96 19.52
N SER A 49 -10.35 -11.26 20.03
CA SER A 49 -9.94 -11.34 21.43
C SER A 49 -11.02 -10.77 22.37
N GLY A 50 -11.62 -9.63 22.02
CA GLY A 50 -12.71 -9.02 22.78
C GLY A 50 -13.95 -9.91 22.85
N THR A 51 -14.34 -10.52 21.72
CA THR A 51 -15.48 -11.46 21.68
C THR A 51 -15.19 -12.73 22.48
N PHE A 52 -13.98 -13.28 22.40
CA PHE A 52 -13.58 -14.45 23.20
C PHE A 52 -13.52 -14.15 24.70
N THR A 53 -12.97 -13.00 25.08
CA THR A 53 -12.89 -12.55 26.48
C THR A 53 -14.28 -12.34 27.06
N ALA A 54 -15.18 -11.69 26.31
CA ALA A 54 -16.58 -11.55 26.73
C ALA A 54 -17.25 -12.91 26.94
N LEU A 55 -17.11 -13.84 25.99
CA LEU A 55 -17.71 -15.18 26.08
C LEU A 55 -17.19 -16.01 27.26
N THR A 56 -15.90 -15.91 27.57
CA THR A 56 -15.29 -16.62 28.70
C THR A 56 -15.67 -15.99 30.03
N TYR A 57 -15.67 -14.66 30.15
CA TYR A 57 -16.12 -13.93 31.33
C TYR A 57 -17.57 -14.27 31.69
N PHE A 58 -18.49 -14.26 30.72
CA PHE A 58 -19.89 -14.64 30.94
C PHE A 58 -20.06 -16.10 31.38
N ARG A 59 -19.13 -16.99 31.03
CA ARG A 59 -19.17 -18.40 31.46
C ARG A 59 -18.62 -18.63 32.86
N THR A 60 -17.64 -17.85 33.31
CA THR A 60 -16.94 -18.07 34.58
C THR A 60 -17.53 -17.29 35.75
N VAL A 61 -18.07 -16.09 35.51
CA VAL A 61 -18.51 -15.17 36.57
C VAL A 61 -20.01 -15.26 36.87
N SER A 62 -20.79 -15.93 36.01
CA SER A 62 -22.23 -15.99 36.20
C SER A 62 -22.62 -16.95 37.34
N PRO A 63 -23.40 -16.51 38.36
CA PRO A 63 -23.96 -17.39 39.39
C PRO A 63 -24.85 -18.47 38.75
N PRO A 64 -25.22 -19.55 39.48
CA PRO A 64 -26.08 -20.61 38.93
C PRO A 64 -27.42 -20.04 38.46
N ALA A 65 -27.47 -19.71 37.17
CA ALA A 65 -28.62 -19.11 36.53
C ALA A 65 -29.79 -20.08 36.49
N THR A 66 -30.99 -19.56 36.71
CA THR A 66 -32.23 -20.33 36.54
C THR A 66 -32.31 -20.91 35.12
N PRO A 67 -33.02 -22.03 34.89
CA PRO A 67 -33.10 -22.66 33.58
C PRO A 67 -33.59 -21.71 32.47
N GLU A 68 -34.44 -20.72 32.79
CA GLU A 68 -34.84 -19.66 31.86
C GLU A 68 -33.72 -18.67 31.55
N GLN A 69 -32.99 -18.18 32.55
CA GLN A 69 -31.83 -17.31 32.35
C GLN A 69 -30.73 -18.00 31.54
N ARG A 70 -30.49 -19.30 31.76
CA ARG A 70 -29.56 -20.10 30.94
C ARG A 70 -29.96 -20.13 29.46
N ARG A 71 -31.26 -20.29 29.16
CA ARG A 71 -31.74 -20.27 27.77
C ARG A 71 -31.57 -18.90 27.14
N MET A 72 -31.86 -17.83 27.88
CA MET A 72 -31.71 -16.45 27.39
C MET A 72 -30.25 -16.07 27.15
N MET A 73 -29.36 -16.36 28.11
CA MET A 73 -27.90 -16.17 27.94
C MET A 73 -27.33 -17.02 26.80
N SER A 74 -27.79 -18.26 26.61
CA SER A 74 -27.32 -19.08 25.47
C SER A 74 -27.75 -18.51 24.12
N ARG A 75 -28.91 -17.83 24.07
CA ARG A 75 -29.40 -17.16 22.86
C ARG A 75 -28.60 -15.89 22.59
N TRP A 76 -28.34 -15.10 23.62
CA TRP A 76 -27.51 -13.90 23.52
C TRP A 76 -26.06 -14.22 23.15
N ALA A 77 -25.43 -15.18 23.83
CA ALA A 77 -24.06 -15.62 23.51
C ALA A 77 -23.95 -16.14 22.07
N ARG A 78 -24.95 -16.90 21.59
CA ARG A 78 -24.99 -17.34 20.18
C ARG A 78 -25.15 -16.17 19.22
N LYS A 79 -26.01 -15.18 19.54
CA LYS A 79 -26.17 -13.98 18.71
C LYS A 79 -24.91 -13.12 18.68
N SER A 80 -24.25 -12.91 19.82
CA SER A 80 -22.99 -12.15 19.89
C SER A 80 -21.84 -12.86 19.16
N LEU A 81 -21.75 -14.19 19.28
CA LEU A 81 -20.76 -14.98 18.54
C LEU A 81 -21.04 -14.95 17.04
N ALA A 82 -22.31 -15.08 16.63
CA ALA A 82 -22.70 -14.93 15.23
C ALA A 82 -22.36 -13.53 14.71
N ALA A 83 -22.71 -12.47 15.44
CA ALA A 83 -22.39 -11.10 15.05
C ALA A 83 -20.87 -10.86 14.93
N GLY A 84 -20.09 -11.39 15.87
CA GLY A 84 -18.63 -11.30 15.84
C GLY A 84 -18.03 -12.03 14.63
N LEU A 85 -18.51 -13.23 14.31
CA LEU A 85 -18.09 -13.98 13.12
C LEU A 85 -18.48 -13.25 11.83
N THR A 86 -19.70 -12.73 11.75
CA THR A 86 -20.15 -11.97 10.57
C THR A 86 -19.33 -10.70 10.39
N ALA A 87 -19.00 -9.98 11.47
CA ALA A 87 -18.14 -8.80 11.39
C ALA A 87 -16.71 -9.15 10.95
N ALA A 88 -16.13 -10.23 11.49
CA ALA A 88 -14.80 -10.70 11.09
C ALA A 88 -14.77 -11.15 9.62
N LEU A 89 -15.81 -11.87 9.16
CA LEU A 89 -15.96 -12.26 7.76
C LEU A 89 -16.15 -11.05 6.84
N GLY A 90 -16.98 -10.08 7.23
CA GLY A 90 -17.21 -8.86 6.45
C GLY A 90 -15.93 -8.04 6.29
N LEU A 91 -15.17 -7.85 7.38
CA LEU A 91 -13.87 -7.19 7.33
C LEU A 91 -12.84 -7.98 6.52
N GLY A 92 -12.80 -9.30 6.68
CA GLY A 92 -11.89 -10.18 5.94
C GLY A 92 -12.17 -10.16 4.43
N LEU A 93 -13.44 -10.25 4.02
CA LEU A 93 -13.85 -10.17 2.62
C LEU A 93 -13.64 -8.77 2.04
N GLY A 94 -13.91 -7.71 2.82
CA GLY A 94 -13.65 -6.34 2.41
C GLY A 94 -12.16 -6.07 2.20
N ALA A 95 -11.32 -6.53 3.12
CA ALA A 95 -9.86 -6.45 2.99
C ALA A 95 -9.35 -7.28 1.81
N TYR A 96 -9.85 -8.51 1.63
CA TYR A 96 -9.49 -9.35 0.48
C TYR A 96 -9.88 -8.68 -0.85
N TYR A 97 -11.11 -8.18 -0.95
CA TYR A 97 -11.55 -7.45 -2.14
C TYR A 97 -10.65 -6.24 -2.40
N TRP A 98 -10.36 -5.45 -1.38
CA TRP A 98 -9.47 -4.30 -1.51
C TRP A 98 -8.08 -4.71 -2.00
N LEU A 99 -7.45 -5.70 -1.36
CA LEU A 99 -6.07 -6.11 -1.67
C LEU A 99 -5.95 -6.86 -3.01
N ALA A 100 -6.92 -7.71 -3.34
CA ALA A 100 -6.88 -8.60 -4.51
C ALA A 100 -7.45 -7.94 -5.77
N VAL A 101 -8.46 -7.07 -5.63
CA VAL A 101 -9.15 -6.42 -6.76
C VAL A 101 -8.61 -5.02 -7.01
N HIS A 102 -8.51 -4.18 -5.97
CA HIS A 102 -7.79 -2.91 -6.05
C HIS A 102 -6.31 -3.16 -5.79
N LYS A 103 -5.63 -3.80 -6.76
CA LYS A 103 -4.18 -4.03 -6.75
C LYS A 103 -3.50 -2.79 -6.17
N LEU A 104 -2.92 -2.93 -4.98
CA LEU A 104 -2.31 -1.82 -4.27
C LEU A 104 -1.31 -1.10 -5.18
N ASP A 105 -1.34 0.22 -5.11
CA ASP A 105 -0.33 1.10 -5.67
C ASP A 105 1.06 0.61 -5.26
N VAL A 106 1.92 0.41 -6.26
CA VAL A 106 3.28 -0.08 -6.08
C VAL A 106 4.21 1.13 -6.09
N ASP A 107 4.78 1.44 -4.94
CA ASP A 107 5.87 2.41 -4.87
C ASP A 107 7.12 1.80 -5.51
N VAL A 108 7.58 2.41 -6.60
CA VAL A 108 8.75 1.98 -7.36
C VAL A 108 9.98 2.85 -7.09
N ILE A 109 9.87 3.84 -6.20
CA ILE A 109 10.94 4.81 -5.94
C ILE A 109 12.25 4.16 -5.51
N ASP A 110 12.18 3.07 -4.74
CA ASP A 110 13.35 2.37 -4.21
C ASP A 110 14.17 1.64 -5.29
N HIS A 111 13.59 1.44 -6.47
CA HIS A 111 14.23 0.77 -7.60
C HIS A 111 14.77 1.76 -8.65
N LEU A 112 14.58 3.06 -8.45
CA LEU A 112 15.03 4.07 -9.40
C LEU A 112 16.46 4.54 -9.08
N PRO A 113 17.35 4.65 -10.09
CA PRO A 113 18.73 5.09 -9.89
C PRO A 113 18.84 6.56 -9.44
N THR A 114 17.80 7.37 -9.68
CA THR A 114 17.71 8.79 -9.33
C THR A 114 17.06 9.05 -7.98
N ARG A 115 17.19 8.11 -7.03
CA ARG A 115 16.85 8.35 -5.62
C ARG A 115 17.76 9.42 -5.01
N GLU A 116 19.01 9.45 -5.44
CA GLU A 116 19.98 10.45 -5.02
C GLU A 116 19.80 11.76 -5.81
N TRP A 117 20.14 12.86 -5.15
CA TRP A 117 20.17 14.18 -5.74
C TRP A 117 21.12 14.19 -6.94
N THR A 118 20.56 14.30 -8.14
CA THR A 118 21.33 14.35 -9.38
C THR A 118 21.48 15.79 -9.82
N ARG A 119 22.73 16.24 -9.91
CA ARG A 119 23.04 17.60 -10.34
C ARG A 119 22.75 17.79 -11.82
N MET A 120 21.95 18.80 -12.15
CA MET A 120 21.53 19.15 -13.49
C MET A 120 21.87 20.61 -13.80
N LYS A 121 22.37 20.84 -15.01
CA LYS A 121 22.56 22.18 -15.57
C LYS A 121 21.33 22.59 -16.37
N ALA A 122 21.15 23.87 -16.63
CA ALA A 122 20.12 24.36 -17.55
C ALA A 122 20.15 23.61 -18.89
N ASN A 123 18.96 23.22 -19.39
CA ASN A 123 18.73 22.47 -20.62
C ASN A 123 19.38 21.07 -20.66
N SER A 124 19.89 20.57 -19.53
CA SER A 124 20.35 19.18 -19.45
C SER A 124 19.18 18.21 -19.29
N ALA A 125 19.37 16.98 -19.78
CA ALA A 125 18.40 15.92 -19.71
C ALA A 125 18.95 14.70 -18.99
N ILE A 126 18.08 14.01 -18.26
CA ILE A 126 18.35 12.70 -17.63
C ILE A 126 17.28 11.70 -18.07
N SER A 127 17.69 10.45 -18.27
CA SER A 127 16.76 9.35 -18.56
C SER A 127 16.60 8.47 -17.33
N ILE A 128 15.36 8.24 -16.94
CA ILE A 128 14.97 7.42 -15.80
C ILE A 128 14.24 6.21 -16.33
N GLN A 129 14.76 5.02 -16.06
CA GLN A 129 14.11 3.78 -16.43
C GLN A 129 13.19 3.32 -15.31
N ILE A 130 11.90 3.15 -15.61
CA ILE A 130 10.92 2.60 -14.66
C ILE A 130 11.12 1.09 -14.57
N PRO A 131 11.14 0.51 -13.36
CA PRO A 131 11.30 -0.92 -13.19
C PRO A 131 10.10 -1.69 -13.78
N GLY A 132 10.36 -2.91 -14.25
CA GLY A 132 9.37 -3.76 -14.94
C GLY A 132 9.63 -3.89 -16.45
N LYS A 133 9.12 -4.97 -17.05
CA LYS A 133 9.13 -5.26 -18.49
C LYS A 133 7.94 -6.18 -18.89
N PRO A 134 6.77 -5.64 -19.29
CA PRO A 134 6.34 -4.24 -19.12
C PRO A 134 6.11 -3.88 -17.65
N PRO A 135 5.83 -2.60 -17.32
CA PRO A 135 5.34 -2.23 -16.00
C PRO A 135 4.12 -3.08 -15.63
N GLU A 136 3.99 -3.46 -14.36
CA GLU A 136 2.89 -4.34 -13.93
C GLU A 136 1.52 -3.63 -13.83
N ARG A 137 1.48 -2.33 -14.12
CA ARG A 137 0.34 -1.43 -13.91
C ARG A 137 0.25 -0.45 -15.07
N ASP A 138 -0.95 0.07 -15.25
CA ASP A 138 -1.34 0.84 -16.43
C ASP A 138 -1.03 2.33 -16.30
N ASN A 139 -0.85 2.83 -15.08
CA ASN A 139 -0.59 4.24 -14.82
C ASN A 139 0.65 4.44 -13.93
N LEU A 140 1.28 5.60 -14.10
CA LEU A 140 2.46 6.01 -13.35
C LEU A 140 2.30 7.45 -12.84
N ALA A 141 2.37 7.64 -11.53
CA ALA A 141 2.44 8.94 -10.88
C ALA A 141 3.88 9.26 -10.50
N LEU A 142 4.34 10.48 -10.79
CA LEU A 142 5.69 10.97 -10.51
C LEU A 142 5.65 12.34 -9.86
N ARG A 143 6.49 12.56 -8.85
CA ARG A 143 6.80 13.89 -8.32
C ARG A 143 8.29 14.07 -8.18
N PHE A 144 8.72 15.28 -8.56
CA PHE A 144 10.12 15.68 -8.53
C PHE A 144 10.33 16.79 -7.50
N ALA A 145 11.45 16.75 -6.79
CA ALA A 145 11.94 17.88 -6.01
C ALA A 145 13.18 18.46 -6.69
N ILE A 146 13.27 19.79 -6.69
CA ILE A 146 14.45 20.52 -7.11
C ILE A 146 15.00 21.26 -5.89
N ALA A 147 16.30 21.18 -5.67
CA ALA A 147 17.00 21.98 -4.67
C ALA A 147 18.10 22.77 -5.36
N ASN A 148 18.13 24.07 -5.12
CA ASN A 148 19.28 24.89 -5.47
C ASN A 148 20.31 24.78 -4.34
N ARG A 149 21.46 24.16 -4.62
CA ARG A 149 22.59 24.11 -3.68
C ARG A 149 23.62 25.21 -3.93
N SER A 150 23.43 26.04 -4.96
CA SER A 150 24.23 27.24 -5.15
C SER A 150 23.89 28.28 -4.08
N THR A 151 24.91 28.95 -3.57
CA THR A 151 24.76 30.09 -2.65
C THR A 151 24.44 31.40 -3.39
N VAL A 152 24.43 31.37 -4.73
CA VAL A 152 24.25 32.55 -5.59
C VAL A 152 23.09 32.32 -6.56
N GLY A 153 22.11 33.23 -6.54
CA GLY A 153 20.89 33.22 -7.38
C GLY A 153 19.79 32.29 -6.88
N ASP A 154 18.50 32.65 -7.08
CA ASP A 154 17.36 31.77 -6.83
C ASP A 154 16.94 31.05 -8.12
N CYS A 155 17.57 29.91 -8.34
CA CYS A 155 17.34 29.02 -9.47
C CYS A 155 16.06 28.18 -9.38
N VAL A 156 15.37 28.18 -8.23
CA VAL A 156 14.25 27.24 -8.02
C VAL A 156 12.96 27.77 -8.65
N VAL A 157 12.85 29.09 -8.78
CA VAL A 157 11.68 29.79 -9.31
C VAL A 157 12.14 30.65 -10.49
N PRO A 158 12.30 30.06 -11.69
CA PRO A 158 11.16 29.62 -12.51
C PRO A 158 11.33 28.24 -13.18
N ALA A 159 12.19 27.38 -12.64
CA ALA A 159 12.53 26.08 -13.23
C ALA A 159 11.29 25.28 -13.68
N LYS A 160 11.29 24.85 -14.94
CA LYS A 160 10.29 23.92 -15.49
C LYS A 160 10.94 22.60 -15.83
N LEU A 161 10.25 21.50 -15.60
CA LEU A 161 10.68 20.18 -16.03
C LEU A 161 9.86 19.78 -17.25
N TYR A 162 10.54 19.46 -18.34
CA TYR A 162 9.92 18.90 -19.54
C TYR A 162 10.10 17.39 -19.52
N ILE A 163 8.98 16.67 -19.47
CA ILE A 163 8.94 15.24 -19.24
C ILE A 163 8.46 14.54 -20.51
N GLU A 164 9.29 13.68 -21.07
CA GLU A 164 9.02 12.94 -22.30
C GLU A 164 9.07 11.43 -21.99
N PRO A 165 7.92 10.73 -22.02
CA PRO A 165 7.90 9.28 -21.87
C PRO A 165 8.29 8.59 -23.19
N ILE A 166 9.17 7.60 -23.11
CA ILE A 166 9.75 6.83 -24.20
C ILE A 166 9.52 5.35 -23.90
N PHE A 167 8.64 4.71 -24.68
CA PHE A 167 8.39 3.27 -24.57
C PHE A 167 7.85 2.69 -25.89
N ASP A 168 8.15 1.41 -26.11
CA ASP A 168 7.59 0.64 -27.22
C ASP A 168 6.10 0.41 -26.98
N ARG A 169 5.27 0.62 -28.01
CA ARG A 169 3.81 0.50 -27.92
C ARG A 169 3.16 0.05 -29.22
N ARG A 170 1.94 -0.48 -29.13
CA ARG A 170 1.20 -1.05 -30.28
C ARG A 170 0.56 -0.02 -31.23
N GLY A 171 0.73 1.28 -31.01
CA GLY A 171 0.03 2.33 -31.77
C GLY A 171 0.82 3.62 -32.04
N PRO A 172 0.29 4.50 -32.92
CA PRO A 172 0.95 5.74 -33.35
C PRO A 172 1.02 6.77 -32.22
N ALA A 173 2.22 7.37 -32.00
CA ALA A 173 2.50 8.54 -31.12
C ALA A 173 1.24 9.26 -30.54
N PRO A 174 0.87 9.34 -29.24
CA PRO A 174 -0.14 10.34 -28.90
C PRO A 174 0.51 11.70 -29.22
N ALA A 175 -0.22 12.59 -29.87
CA ALA A 175 0.31 13.92 -30.14
C ALA A 175 0.66 14.59 -28.79
N ASP A 176 1.92 14.99 -28.63
CA ASP A 176 2.44 15.71 -27.47
C ASP A 176 2.30 15.01 -26.11
N THR A 177 2.96 13.86 -25.92
CA THR A 177 3.15 13.26 -24.59
C THR A 177 4.13 14.05 -23.70
N ALA A 178 4.75 15.07 -24.27
CA ALA A 178 5.77 15.83 -23.58
C ALA A 178 5.14 16.94 -22.73
N LEU A 179 5.26 16.81 -21.41
CA LEU A 179 4.54 17.61 -20.44
C LEU A 179 5.50 18.53 -19.69
N ALA A 180 5.18 19.83 -19.66
CA ALA A 180 5.90 20.80 -18.84
C ALA A 180 5.25 20.87 -17.45
N ILE A 181 5.98 20.46 -16.42
CA ILE A 181 5.51 20.48 -15.03
C ILE A 181 6.38 21.40 -14.17
N ARG A 182 5.80 21.89 -13.08
CA ARG A 182 6.56 22.59 -12.03
C ARG A 182 7.18 21.58 -11.05
N PRO A 183 8.24 21.98 -10.33
CA PRO A 183 8.74 21.19 -9.20
C PRO A 183 7.62 20.92 -8.19
N SER A 184 7.64 19.74 -7.56
CA SER A 184 6.65 19.24 -6.60
C SER A 184 5.26 18.95 -7.16
N GLN A 185 4.98 19.27 -8.43
CA GLN A 185 3.73 18.95 -9.07
C GLN A 185 3.66 17.46 -9.43
N GLU A 186 2.50 16.85 -9.19
CA GLU A 186 2.23 15.47 -9.60
C GLU A 186 2.02 15.38 -11.11
N LEU A 187 2.78 14.48 -11.73
CA LEU A 187 2.63 14.08 -13.12
C LEU A 187 1.99 12.69 -13.16
N ARG A 188 0.94 12.54 -13.96
CA ARG A 188 0.31 11.24 -14.25
C ARG A 188 0.57 10.87 -15.69
N LEU A 189 1.07 9.66 -15.90
CA LEU A 189 1.35 9.10 -17.22
C LEU A 189 0.60 7.79 -17.39
N ASP A 190 -0.09 7.66 -18.51
CA ASP A 190 -0.64 6.39 -18.97
C ASP A 190 0.48 5.59 -19.63
N VAL A 191 0.73 4.40 -19.10
CA VAL A 191 1.76 3.44 -19.55
C VAL A 191 1.14 2.09 -19.93
N SER A 192 -0.19 2.00 -20.05
CA SER A 192 -0.93 0.78 -20.37
C SER A 192 -0.50 0.13 -21.68
N ASP A 193 -0.13 0.95 -22.67
CA ASP A 193 0.29 0.48 -23.99
C ASP A 193 1.79 0.07 -24.06
N ALA A 194 2.53 0.17 -22.95
CA ALA A 194 3.96 -0.17 -22.93
C ALA A 194 4.17 -1.69 -23.10
N LEU A 195 4.91 -2.09 -24.13
CA LEU A 195 5.23 -3.49 -24.42
C LEU A 195 6.50 -3.97 -23.69
N GLY A 196 7.36 -3.03 -23.30
CA GLY A 196 8.67 -3.32 -22.74
C GLY A 196 9.03 -2.30 -21.68
N HIS A 197 10.17 -1.66 -21.83
CA HIS A 197 10.58 -0.66 -20.85
C HIS A 197 9.85 0.66 -21.02
N VAL A 198 9.57 1.29 -19.88
CA VAL A 198 9.23 2.71 -19.83
C VAL A 198 10.45 3.49 -19.39
N ILE A 199 10.91 4.39 -20.27
CA ILE A 199 11.98 5.33 -20.00
C ILE A 199 11.36 6.72 -19.97
N ILE A 200 11.74 7.53 -18.99
CA ILE A 200 11.25 8.89 -18.84
C ILE A 200 12.43 9.82 -18.96
N LYS A 201 12.41 10.65 -19.99
CA LYS A 201 13.41 11.66 -20.21
C LYS A 201 12.94 12.97 -19.59
N VAL A 202 13.70 13.45 -18.64
CA VAL A 202 13.42 14.67 -17.87
C VAL A 202 14.44 15.72 -18.27
N THR A 203 13.96 16.81 -18.86
CA THR A 203 14.79 17.94 -19.29
C THR A 203 14.51 19.14 -18.39
N LEU A 204 15.56 19.74 -17.84
CA LEU A 204 15.45 20.96 -17.05
C LEU A 204 15.40 22.16 -17.99
N LEU A 205 14.29 22.90 -18.01
CA LEU A 205 14.17 24.17 -18.72
C LEU A 205 14.36 25.31 -17.72
N GLU A 206 15.50 26.00 -17.84
CA GLU A 206 15.88 27.13 -16.99
C GLU A 206 16.38 28.28 -17.87
N PRO A 207 15.80 29.50 -17.77
CA PRO A 207 16.25 30.66 -18.52
C PRO A 207 17.69 31.07 -18.21
N ASP A 208 18.17 30.88 -16.98
CA ASP A 208 19.55 31.17 -16.61
C ASP A 208 20.46 29.96 -16.89
N LEU A 209 21.33 30.07 -17.90
CA LEU A 209 22.25 29.00 -18.29
C LEU A 209 23.36 28.72 -17.27
N SER A 210 23.64 29.66 -16.36
CA SER A 210 24.61 29.46 -15.29
C SER A 210 24.05 28.65 -14.12
N CYS A 211 22.72 28.50 -14.09
CA CYS A 211 22.01 27.85 -13.03
C CYS A 211 22.31 26.33 -12.99
N THR A 212 22.56 25.85 -11.77
CA THR A 212 22.77 24.44 -11.48
C THR A 212 21.88 24.05 -10.30
N VAL A 213 21.05 23.04 -10.50
CA VAL A 213 20.14 22.54 -9.47
C VAL A 213 20.34 21.06 -9.28
N ASP A 214 20.00 20.57 -8.10
CA ASP A 214 19.94 19.15 -7.85
C ASP A 214 18.48 18.69 -8.01
N LEU A 215 18.25 17.69 -8.85
CA LEU A 215 16.96 17.05 -9.08
C LEU A 215 16.88 15.74 -8.31
N ARG A 216 15.73 15.45 -7.71
CA ARG A 216 15.44 14.16 -7.10
C ARG A 216 14.00 13.74 -7.39
N ILE A 217 13.78 12.45 -7.60
CA ILE A 217 12.42 11.88 -7.57
C ILE A 217 12.02 11.67 -6.11
N ILE A 218 10.91 12.28 -5.70
CA ILE A 218 10.36 12.16 -4.35
C ILE A 218 9.19 11.18 -4.27
N GLU A 219 8.56 10.88 -5.40
CA GLU A 219 7.44 9.94 -5.48
C GLU A 219 7.44 9.30 -6.87
N ALA A 220 7.31 7.98 -6.91
CA ALA A 220 7.12 7.22 -8.14
C ALA A 220 6.22 6.03 -7.85
N ILE A 221 4.97 6.10 -8.31
CA ILE A 221 3.93 5.14 -7.94
C ILE A 221 3.30 4.57 -9.20
N LEU A 222 3.33 3.24 -9.34
CA LEU A 222 2.59 2.50 -10.35
C LEU A 222 1.20 2.14 -9.82
N TYR A 223 0.15 2.52 -10.54
CA TYR A 223 -1.25 2.32 -10.14
C TYR A 223 -2.13 1.94 -11.35
N ASN A 224 -3.34 1.45 -11.08
CA ASN A 224 -4.33 1.13 -12.11
C ASN A 224 -5.42 2.20 -12.17
#